data_AF-A0A1M6TWK5-F1
#
_entry.id   AF-A0A1M6TWK5-F1
#
_cell.length_a   1.000
_cell.length_b   1.000
_cell.length_c   1.000
_cell.angle_alpha   90.00
_cell.angle_beta   90.00
_cell.angle_gamma   90.00
#
_symmetry.space_group_name_H-M   'P 1'
#
loop_
_entity.id
_entity.type
_entity.pdbx_description
1 polymer ?
#
loop_
_entity_poly.entity_id
_entity_poly.type
_entity_poly.pdbx_seq_one_letter_code
_entity_poly.pdbx_strand_id
1 'polypeptide(L)' 'VSVKPYISPSEVVKTIKSITARYIFKKFPKLKQRKFWGSGFWSKGYYVGTTGAVSSETIKRYIENQKHV' A
#
# COMPACT_ATOMS: atom_id res chain seq x y z
N VAL A 1 0.03 3.37 -11.40
CA VAL A 1 -1.09 4.33 -11.17
C VAL A 1 -0.78 5.59 -11.96
N SER A 2 -1.73 6.07 -12.75
CA SER A 2 -1.63 7.38 -13.40
C SER A 2 -2.38 8.41 -12.56
N VAL A 3 -1.73 9.52 -12.21
CA VAL A 3 -2.27 10.60 -11.38
C VAL A 3 -1.74 11.92 -11.89
N LYS A 4 -2.53 12.98 -11.69
CA LYS A 4 -2.13 14.33 -12.10
C LYS A 4 -0.89 14.76 -11.31
N PRO A 5 0.05 15.49 -11.95
CA PRO A 5 1.38 15.76 -11.38
C PRO A 5 1.35 16.62 -10.11
N TYR A 6 0.28 17.39 -9.89
CA TYR A 6 0.11 18.21 -8.68
C TYR A 6 -0.43 17.41 -7.47
N ILE A 7 -0.78 16.14 -7.66
CA ILE A 7 -1.23 15.27 -6.55
C ILE A 7 0.00 14.60 -5.96
N SER A 8 0.18 14.76 -4.65
CA SER A 8 1.30 14.13 -3.96
C SER A 8 1.14 12.60 -3.92
N PRO A 9 2.22 11.82 -4.14
CA PRO A 9 2.12 10.36 -4.06
C PRO A 9 1.66 9.84 -2.69
N SER A 10 1.99 10.56 -1.61
CA SER A 10 1.56 10.25 -0.26
C SER A 10 0.03 10.31 -0.11
N GLU A 11 -0.62 11.27 -0.75
CA GLU A 11 -2.08 11.42 -0.77
C GLU A 11 -2.77 10.29 -1.54
N VAL A 12 -2.18 9.89 -2.66
CA VAL A 12 -2.66 8.74 -3.46
C VAL A 12 -2.61 7.46 -2.63
N VAL A 13 -1.46 7.20 -2.01
CA VAL A 13 -1.27 6.00 -1.19
C VAL A 13 -2.17 6.01 0.04
N LYS A 14 -2.31 7.16 0.71
CA LYS A 14 -3.24 7.34 1.84
C LYS A 14 -4.66 6.97 1.42
N THR A 15 -5.13 7.51 0.30
CA THR A 15 -6.48 7.27 -0.23
C THR A 15 -6.70 5.79 -0.52
N ILE A 16 -5.77 5.16 -1.24
CA ILE A 16 -5.85 3.73 -1.57
C ILE A 16 -5.89 2.88 -0.30
N LYS A 17 -4.96 3.10 0.64
CA LYS A 17 -4.87 2.33 1.89
C LYS A 17 -6.13 2.51 2.74
N SER A 18 -6.66 3.73 2.84
CA SER A 18 -7.87 4.03 3.61
C SER A 18 -9.12 3.38 3.03
N ILE A 19 -9.35 3.52 1.73
CA ILE A 19 -10.55 2.96 1.07
C ILE A 19 -10.54 1.44 1.14
N THR A 20 -9.41 0.82 0.80
CA THR A 20 -9.29 -0.65 0.79
C THR A 20 -9.42 -1.25 2.19
N ALA A 21 -8.78 -0.65 3.20
CA ALA A 21 -8.93 -1.10 4.59
C ALA A 21 -10.40 -1.02 5.06
N ARG A 22 -11.09 0.09 4.75
CA ARG A 22 -12.51 0.24 5.09
C ARG A 22 -13.38 -0.81 4.40
N TYR A 23 -13.15 -1.06 3.12
CA TYR A 23 -13.90 -2.06 2.36
C TYR A 23 -13.67 -3.47 2.91
N ILE A 24 -12.42 -3.85 3.19
CA ILE A 24 -12.07 -5.15 3.75
C ILE A 24 -12.71 -5.35 5.13
N PHE A 25 -12.63 -4.36 6.02
CA PHE A 25 -13.28 -4.48 7.33
C PHE A 25 -14.81 -4.51 7.26
N LYS A 26 -15.42 -3.85 6.27
CA LYS A 26 -16.87 -3.96 6.04
C LYS A 26 -17.26 -5.35 5.54
N LYS A 27 -16.46 -5.93 4.65
CA LYS A 27 -16.71 -7.27 4.08
C LYS A 27 -16.40 -8.40 5.07
N PHE A 28 -15.40 -8.20 5.93
CA PHE A 28 -14.91 -9.19 6.89
C PHE A 28 -14.85 -8.61 8.32
N PRO A 29 -16.00 -8.35 8.96
CA PRO A 29 -16.03 -7.71 10.28
C PRO A 29 -15.31 -8.54 11.37
N LYS A 30 -15.34 -9.88 11.25
CA LYS A 30 -14.62 -10.79 12.16
C LYS A 30 -13.10 -10.61 12.09
N LEU A 31 -12.55 -10.22 10.93
CA LEU A 31 -11.11 -9.99 10.77
C LEU A 31 -10.66 -8.79 11.60
N LYS A 32 -11.43 -7.69 11.56
CA LYS A 32 -11.18 -6.50 12.38
C LYS A 32 -11.18 -6.85 13.87
N GLN A 33 -12.21 -7.57 14.32
CA GLN A 33 -12.39 -7.92 15.73
C GLN A 33 -11.27 -8.85 16.25
N ARG A 34 -10.85 -9.83 15.46
CA ARG A 34 -9.93 -10.88 15.93
C ARG A 34 -8.45 -10.57 15.75
N LYS A 35 -8.09 -9.77 14.74
CA LYS A 35 -6.70 -9.61 14.31
C LYS A 35 -6.22 -8.16 14.21
N PHE A 36 -7.13 -7.19 14.12
CA PHE A 36 -6.80 -5.78 13.89
C PHE A 36 -7.53 -4.84 14.84
N TRP A 37 -7.87 -5.32 16.04
CA TRP A 37 -8.52 -4.47 17.05
C TRP A 37 -7.51 -3.41 17.53
N GLY A 38 -7.87 -2.13 17.37
CA GLY A 38 -6.99 -1.01 17.72
C GLY A 38 -5.82 -0.76 16.75
N SER A 39 -5.73 -1.48 15.63
CA SER A 39 -4.67 -1.30 14.63
C SER A 39 -5.21 -0.99 13.23
N GLY A 40 -4.32 -0.52 12.35
CA GLY A 40 -4.60 -0.33 10.94
C GLY A 40 -4.42 -1.63 10.15
N PHE A 41 -5.15 -1.76 9.04
CA PHE A 41 -5.02 -2.94 8.16
C PHE A 41 -3.67 -3.02 7.46
N TRP A 42 -3.14 -1.86 7.03
CA TRP A 42 -1.87 -1.75 6.33
C TRP A 42 -0.76 -1.27 7.26
N SER A 43 0.49 -1.65 6.97
CA SER A 43 1.68 -1.08 7.62
C SER A 43 1.70 0.46 7.48
N LYS A 44 2.36 1.17 8.40
CA LYS A 44 2.49 2.64 8.33
C LYS A 44 3.29 3.08 7.09
N GLY A 45 4.33 2.33 6.73
CA GLY A 45 5.18 2.63 5.58
C GLY A 45 4.52 2.43 4.22
N TYR A 46 5.15 2.99 3.19
CA TYR A 46 4.86 2.72 1.79
C TYR A 46 6.10 3.01 0.94
N TYR A 47 6.17 2.38 -0.22
CA TYR A 47 7.17 2.67 -1.25
C TYR A 47 6.47 3.24 -2.47
N VAL A 48 7.08 4.28 -3.06
CA VAL A 48 6.68 4.82 -4.35
C VAL A 48 7.92 4.95 -5.23
N GLY A 49 7.84 4.40 -6.43
CA GLY A 49 8.83 4.57 -7.48
C GLY A 49 8.13 5.03 -8.75
N THR A 50 8.78 5.91 -9.50
CA THR A 50 8.34 6.27 -10.85
C THR A 50 8.71 5.13 -11.79
N THR A 51 7.80 4.73 -12.67
CA THR A 51 8.11 3.79 -13.75
C THR A 51 8.20 4.60 -15.03
N GLY A 52 9.39 5.09 -15.37
CA GLY A 52 9.72 5.38 -16.76
C GLY A 52 10.38 4.14 -17.34
N ALA A 53 9.69 3.38 -18.21
CA ALA A 53 10.22 2.13 -18.78
C ALA A 53 10.95 1.21 -17.77
N VAL A 54 10.42 1.04 -16.55
CA VAL A 54 11.05 0.19 -15.53
C VAL A 54 10.50 -1.23 -15.66
N SER A 55 11.39 -2.20 -15.92
CA SER A 55 11.04 -3.60 -16.09
C SER A 55 10.68 -4.29 -14.76
N SER A 56 9.90 -5.36 -14.86
CA SER A 56 9.53 -6.29 -13.78
C SER A 56 10.70 -6.71 -12.89
N GLU A 57 11.88 -6.88 -13.49
CA GLU A 57 13.13 -7.28 -12.82
C GLU A 57 13.56 -6.28 -11.74
N THR A 58 13.40 -4.96 -11.98
CA THR A 58 13.79 -3.94 -10.98
C THR A 58 12.88 -3.99 -9.76
N ILE A 59 11.58 -4.22 -9.97
CA ILE A 59 10.60 -4.36 -8.88
C ILE A 59 10.92 -5.60 -8.05
N LYS A 60 11.23 -6.72 -8.72
CA LYS A 60 11.59 -7.98 -8.06
C LYS A 60 12.84 -7.82 -7.18
N ARG A 61 13.88 -7.18 -7.70
CA ARG A 61 15.13 -6.91 -6.97
C ARG A 61 14.91 -6.00 -5.75
N TYR A 62 14.02 -5.00 -5.84
CA TYR A 62 13.65 -4.19 -4.67
C TYR A 62 12.96 -5.01 -3.57
N ILE A 63 12.00 -5.87 -3.94
CA ILE A 63 11.27 -6.73 -2.98
C ILE A 63 12.22 -7.72 -2.29
N GLU A 64 13.17 -8.31 -3.03
CA GLU A 64 14.18 -9.22 -2.47
C GLU A 64 15.10 -8.50 -1.49
N ASN A 65 15.59 -7.30 -1.84
CA ASN A 65 16.45 -6.52 -0.95
C ASN A 65 15.73 -6.04 0.32
N GLN A 66 14.41 -5.86 0.28
CA GLN A 66 13.62 -5.49 1.46
C GLN A 66 13.34 -6.68 2.41
N LYS A 67 13.59 -7.93 2.00
CA LYS A 67 13.47 -9.12 2.88
C LYS A 67 14.74 -9.40 3.68
N HIS A 68 15.85 -8.79 3.31
CA HIS A 68 17.16 -8.97 3.95
C HIS A 68 17.55 -7.81 4.88
N VAL A 69 16.57 -7.02 5.31
CA VAL A 69 16.69 -5.99 6.35
C VAL A 69 15.80 -6.39 7.52
#